data_AF-A0A532TFG7-F1
#
_entry.id   AF-A0A532TFG7-F1
#
_cell.length_a   1.000
_cell.length_b   1.000
_cell.length_c   1.000
_cell.angle_alpha   90.00
_cell.angle_beta   90.00
_cell.angle_gamma   90.00
#
_symmetry.space_group_name_H-M   'P 1'
#
loop_
_entity.id
_entity.type
_entity.pdbx_description
1 polymer ?
#
loop_
_entity_poly.entity_id
_entity_poly.type
_entity_poly.pdbx_seq_one_letter_code
_entity_poly.pdbx_strand_id
1 'polypeptide(L)'
;MKSSAEANDTLWVTGVLGPIRLWKNKYSLDHGVVKSKEEKIALEAQITPKMVIEDQKHYEMTYEGNIDDGVVLLGQSIGLISSINSVQDIIYNIVSDAEKRLKEVSLCIV
;
A
#
# COMPACT_ATOMS: atom_id res chain seq x y z
N MET A 1 3.14 11.67 16.75
CA MET A 1 3.98 11.71 15.53
C MET A 1 3.03 11.79 14.34
N LYS A 2 3.04 12.91 13.60
CA LYS A 2 2.14 13.15 12.46
C LYS A 2 2.83 12.55 11.22
N SER A 3 2.20 11.63 10.52
CA SER A 3 2.76 11.10 9.27
C SER A 3 2.73 12.23 8.22
N SER A 4 3.81 12.40 7.46
CA SER A 4 3.92 13.40 6.38
C SER A 4 3.59 12.80 5.00
N ALA A 5 3.02 11.59 4.97
CA ALA A 5 2.73 10.87 3.75
C ALA A 5 1.53 11.49 3.02
N GLU A 6 1.61 11.56 1.71
CA GLU A 6 0.53 11.95 0.82
C GLU A 6 -0.02 10.75 0.05
N ALA A 7 -1.22 10.88 -0.54
CA ALA A 7 -1.81 9.83 -1.36
C ALA A 7 -0.94 9.44 -2.58
N ASN A 8 -0.13 10.39 -3.07
CA ASN A 8 0.76 10.23 -4.22
C ASN A 8 2.12 9.60 -3.87
N ASP A 9 2.37 9.32 -2.59
CA ASP A 9 3.58 8.61 -2.14
C ASP A 9 3.46 7.09 -2.28
N THR A 10 2.47 6.61 -3.04
CA THR A 10 2.32 5.19 -3.38
C THR A 10 2.39 4.96 -4.88
N LEU A 11 2.96 3.84 -5.27
CA LEU A 11 3.10 3.41 -6.66
C LEU A 11 2.34 2.09 -6.88
N TRP A 12 1.85 1.93 -8.10
CA TRP A 12 1.28 0.67 -8.56
C TRP A 12 2.29 -0.01 -9.48
N VAL A 13 2.70 -1.23 -9.13
CA VAL A 13 3.74 -2.00 -9.82
C VAL A 13 3.28 -3.46 -9.99
N THR A 14 4.01 -4.24 -10.78
CA THR A 14 3.77 -5.68 -10.91
C THR A 14 4.71 -6.46 -10.00
N GLY A 15 4.16 -7.17 -9.01
CA GLY A 15 4.88 -8.15 -8.21
C GLY A 15 4.85 -9.54 -8.84
N VAL A 16 5.36 -10.52 -8.10
CA VAL A 16 5.44 -11.93 -8.53
C VAL A 16 4.07 -12.49 -8.94
N LEU A 17 3.06 -12.32 -8.10
CA LEU A 17 1.73 -12.92 -8.30
C LEU A 17 0.72 -12.02 -9.01
N GLY A 18 1.07 -10.77 -9.28
CA GLY A 18 0.16 -9.81 -9.89
C GLY A 18 0.43 -8.36 -9.50
N PRO A 19 -0.49 -7.45 -9.87
CA PRO A 19 -0.36 -6.04 -9.51
C PRO A 19 -0.44 -5.81 -8.01
N ILE A 20 0.45 -4.96 -7.49
CA ILE A 20 0.54 -4.59 -6.09
C ILE A 20 0.71 -3.07 -5.95
N ARG A 21 0.29 -2.52 -4.80
CA ARG A 21 0.49 -1.10 -4.47
C ARG A 21 1.48 -0.99 -3.31
N LEU A 22 2.51 -0.17 -3.51
CA LEU A 22 3.64 -0.03 -2.60
C LEU A 22 3.88 1.42 -2.22
N TRP A 23 4.50 1.64 -1.07
CA TRP A 23 5.18 2.89 -0.74
C TRP A 23 6.25 3.20 -1.78
N LYS A 24 6.40 4.48 -2.13
CA LYS A 24 7.43 4.94 -3.07
C LYS A 24 8.80 4.97 -2.38
N ASN A 25 9.62 3.96 -2.67
CA ASN A 25 10.96 3.76 -2.12
C ASN A 25 11.88 3.15 -3.19
N LYS A 26 13.11 2.73 -2.82
CA LYS A 26 14.07 2.18 -3.78
C LYS A 26 13.53 0.90 -4.41
N TYR A 27 13.00 -0.02 -3.60
CA TYR A 27 12.41 -1.27 -4.09
C TYR A 27 11.31 -1.02 -5.12
N SER A 28 10.32 -0.18 -4.82
CA SER A 28 9.18 0.04 -5.72
C SER A 28 9.54 0.83 -6.97
N LEU A 29 10.60 1.65 -6.95
CA LEU A 29 11.10 2.35 -8.14
C LEU A 29 11.82 1.41 -9.12
N ASP A 30 12.40 0.33 -8.62
CA ASP A 30 13.07 -0.69 -9.45
C ASP A 30 12.06 -1.67 -10.11
N HIS A 31 10.77 -1.60 -9.73
CA HIS A 31 9.72 -2.47 -10.25
C HIS A 31 8.79 -1.75 -11.24
N GLY A 32 8.66 -2.33 -12.43
CA GLY A 32 7.78 -1.83 -13.48
C GLY A 32 6.35 -2.34 -13.42
N VAL A 33 5.55 -1.87 -14.38
CA VAL A 33 4.20 -2.38 -14.66
C VAL A 33 4.25 -3.26 -15.90
N VAL A 34 3.75 -4.49 -15.78
CA VAL A 34 3.43 -5.34 -16.92
C VAL A 34 2.08 -4.94 -17.49
N LYS A 35 2.01 -4.68 -18.81
CA LYS A 35 0.83 -4.10 -19.48
C LYS A 35 0.03 -5.10 -20.30
N SER A 36 0.59 -6.28 -20.58
CA SER A 36 -0.07 -7.31 -21.40
C SER A 36 0.08 -8.71 -20.81
N LYS A 37 -0.79 -9.62 -21.25
CA LYS A 37 -0.73 -11.03 -20.88
C LYS A 37 0.57 -11.68 -21.38
N GLU A 38 0.99 -11.31 -22.59
CA GLU A 38 2.18 -11.84 -23.25
C GLU A 38 3.45 -11.43 -22.49
N GLU A 39 3.53 -10.17 -22.05
CA GLU A 39 4.62 -9.70 -21.19
C GLU A 39 4.63 -10.43 -19.84
N LYS A 40 3.46 -10.72 -19.25
CA LYS A 40 3.37 -11.44 -17.98
C LYS A 40 3.87 -12.88 -18.11
N ILE A 41 3.48 -13.58 -19.18
CA ILE A 41 3.96 -14.94 -19.47
C ILE A 41 5.47 -14.95 -19.67
N ALA A 42 6.00 -13.97 -20.42
CA ALA A 42 7.44 -13.85 -20.66
C ALA A 42 8.22 -13.55 -19.37
N LEU A 43 7.67 -12.73 -18.48
CA LEU A 43 8.25 -12.45 -17.17
C LEU A 43 8.24 -13.71 -16.28
N GLU A 44 7.10 -14.40 -16.19
CA GLU A 44 6.95 -15.62 -15.39
C GLU A 44 7.88 -16.74 -15.84
N ALA A 45 8.12 -16.87 -17.14
CA ALA A 45 9.08 -17.84 -17.70
C ALA A 45 10.54 -17.57 -17.28
N GLN A 46 10.86 -16.34 -16.86
CA GLN A 46 12.20 -15.95 -16.41
C GLN A 46 12.37 -16.06 -14.89
N ILE A 47 11.29 -16.29 -14.14
CA ILE A 47 11.34 -16.39 -12.68
C ILE A 47 12.14 -17.62 -12.29
N THR A 48 13.21 -17.41 -11.52
CA THR A 48 14.00 -18.49 -10.93
C THR A 48 13.71 -18.64 -9.44
N PRO A 49 13.94 -19.83 -8.84
CA PRO A 49 13.82 -20.00 -7.39
C PRO A 49 14.65 -19.00 -6.58
N LYS A 50 15.82 -18.59 -7.11
CA LYS A 50 16.68 -17.59 -6.47
C LYS A 50 16.00 -16.21 -6.42
N MET A 51 15.36 -15.78 -7.51
CA MET A 51 14.63 -14.51 -7.56
C MET A 51 13.46 -14.51 -6.57
N VAL A 52 12.74 -15.63 -6.44
CA VAL A 52 11.64 -15.76 -5.46
C VAL A 52 12.14 -15.63 -4.02
N ILE A 53 13.29 -16.23 -3.70
CA ILE A 53 13.91 -16.12 -2.37
C ILE A 53 14.38 -14.67 -2.11
N GLU A 54 14.91 -14.01 -3.13
CA GLU A 54 15.36 -12.62 -3.04
C GLU A 54 14.18 -11.66 -2.82
N ASP A 55 13.08 -11.83 -3.54
CA ASP A 55 11.84 -11.10 -3.30
C ASP A 55 11.32 -11.31 -1.88
N GLN A 56 11.31 -12.56 -1.39
CA GLN A 56 10.89 -12.88 -0.02
C GLN A 56 11.71 -12.12 1.03
N LYS A 57 13.02 -11.95 0.83
CA LYS A 57 13.86 -11.15 1.74
C LYS A 57 13.43 -9.69 1.80
N HIS A 58 13.04 -9.09 0.68
CA HIS A 58 12.52 -7.72 0.68
C HIS A 58 11.21 -7.58 1.47
N TYR A 59 10.38 -8.63 1.52
CA TYR A 59 9.20 -8.63 2.41
C TYR A 59 9.62 -8.67 3.89
N GLU A 60 10.62 -9.48 4.23
CA GLU A 60 11.15 -9.59 5.60
C GLU A 60 11.76 -8.27 6.10
N MET A 61 12.49 -7.57 5.24
CA MET A 61 13.06 -6.24 5.54
C MET A 61 12.03 -5.23 6.06
N THR A 62 10.80 -5.26 5.54
CA THR A 62 9.71 -4.40 6.01
C THR A 62 9.34 -4.70 7.47
N TYR A 63 9.30 -5.98 7.86
CA TYR A 63 9.02 -6.37 9.25
C TYR A 63 10.15 -5.95 10.21
N GLU A 64 11.37 -5.85 9.70
CA GLU A 64 12.54 -5.35 10.43
C GLU A 64 12.59 -3.81 10.47
N GLY A 65 11.68 -3.12 9.78
CA GLY A 65 11.59 -1.67 9.75
C GLY A 65 12.42 -0.98 8.67
N ASN A 66 13.05 -1.74 7.75
CA ASN A 66 13.69 -1.16 6.58
C ASN A 66 12.62 -0.81 5.53
N ILE A 67 12.20 0.46 5.55
CA ILE A 67 11.19 1.01 4.62
C ILE A 67 11.79 1.52 3.30
N ASP A 68 13.12 1.59 3.17
CA ASP A 68 13.80 2.09 1.97
C ASP A 68 13.96 0.99 0.92
N ASP A 69 14.37 -0.20 1.38
CA ASP A 69 14.64 -1.37 0.54
C ASP A 69 13.56 -2.47 0.66
N GLY A 70 12.64 -2.34 1.61
CA GLY A 70 11.58 -3.32 1.86
C GLY A 70 10.36 -3.18 0.95
N VAL A 71 9.57 -4.27 0.84
CA VAL A 71 8.25 -4.26 0.20
C VAL A 71 7.22 -3.71 1.18
N VAL A 72 6.94 -2.41 1.11
CA VAL A 72 6.01 -1.73 2.02
C VAL A 72 4.62 -1.61 1.37
N LEU A 73 3.71 -2.52 1.72
CA LEU A 73 2.35 -2.58 1.19
C LEU A 73 1.43 -1.54 1.84
N LEU A 74 1.06 -0.49 1.10
CA LEU A 74 0.20 0.59 1.60
C LEU A 74 -0.76 1.10 0.52
N GLY A 75 -1.99 1.43 0.95
CA GLY A 75 -2.98 2.09 0.10
C GLY A 75 -2.79 3.61 0.05
N GLN A 76 -3.42 4.27 -0.92
CA GLN A 76 -3.43 5.75 -1.01
C GLN A 76 -4.08 6.42 0.20
N SER A 77 -4.91 5.69 0.95
CA SER A 77 -5.48 6.15 2.22
C SER A 77 -4.42 6.50 3.27
N ILE A 78 -3.15 6.11 3.09
CA ILE A 78 -2.05 6.54 3.96
C ILE A 78 -1.98 8.07 4.10
N GLY A 79 -2.34 8.82 3.05
CA GLY A 79 -2.40 10.29 3.09
C GLY A 79 -3.48 10.86 4.01
N LEU A 80 -4.40 10.04 4.51
CA LEU A 80 -5.41 10.42 5.50
C LEU A 80 -4.98 10.07 6.94
N ILE A 81 -3.96 9.22 7.09
CA ILE A 81 -3.52 8.72 8.41
C ILE A 81 -2.53 9.70 9.03
N SER A 82 -2.99 10.46 10.01
CA SER A 82 -2.18 11.49 10.69
C SER A 82 -1.74 11.11 12.11
N SER A 83 -2.16 9.94 12.62
CA SER A 83 -1.82 9.45 13.96
C SER A 83 -1.79 7.93 14.01
N ILE A 84 -1.04 7.40 14.98
CA ILE A 84 -1.11 6.00 15.40
C ILE A 84 -2.15 5.93 16.50
N ASN A 85 -3.15 5.07 16.32
CA ASN A 85 -4.25 4.90 17.26
C ASN A 85 -4.42 3.42 17.61
N SER A 86 -5.08 3.14 18.73
CA SER A 86 -5.46 1.76 19.05
C SER A 86 -6.52 1.28 18.06
N VAL A 87 -6.63 -0.03 17.87
CA VAL A 87 -7.68 -0.62 17.01
C VAL A 87 -9.08 -0.19 17.45
N GLN A 88 -9.30 -0.12 18.77
CA GLN A 88 -10.57 0.33 19.34
C GLN A 88 -10.89 1.78 18.96
N ASP A 89 -9.91 2.69 19.08
CA ASP A 89 -10.10 4.10 18.72
C ASP A 89 -10.36 4.26 17.22
N ILE A 90 -9.66 3.50 16.37
CA ILE A 90 -9.86 3.53 14.91
C ILE A 90 -11.31 3.17 14.59
N ILE A 91 -11.82 2.07 15.13
CA ILE A 91 -13.19 1.61 14.88
C ILE A 91 -14.20 2.64 15.40
N TYR A 92 -14.01 3.11 16.63
CA TYR A 92 -14.91 4.08 17.26
C TYR A 92 -14.98 5.39 16.46
N ASN A 93 -13.82 5.92 16.05
CA ASN A 93 -13.74 7.17 15.28
C ASN A 93 -14.40 7.01 13.91
N ILE A 94 -14.14 5.91 13.19
CA ILE A 94 -14.77 5.66 11.88
C ILE A 94 -16.30 5.64 12.00
N VAL A 95 -16.85 4.91 12.98
CA VAL A 95 -18.30 4.79 13.16
C VAL A 95 -18.91 6.13 13.58
N SER A 96 -18.34 6.79 14.59
CA SER A 96 -18.88 8.06 15.10
C SER A 96 -18.79 9.20 14.09
N ASP A 97 -17.69 9.30 13.33
CA ASP A 97 -17.56 10.27 12.25
C ASP A 97 -18.59 10.00 11.15
N ALA A 98 -18.78 8.74 10.76
CA ALA A 98 -19.78 8.39 9.75
C ALA A 98 -21.20 8.77 10.19
N GLU A 99 -21.61 8.44 11.42
CA GLU A 99 -22.91 8.82 11.97
C GLU A 99 -23.11 10.33 11.99
N LYS A 100 -22.09 11.08 12.42
CA LYS A 100 -22.11 12.53 12.45
C LYS A 100 -22.32 13.10 11.06
N ARG A 101 -21.55 12.64 10.07
CA ARG A 101 -21.66 13.11 8.67
C ARG A 101 -23.02 12.81 8.07
N LEU A 102 -23.60 11.63 8.33
CA LEU A 102 -24.93 11.28 7.84
C LEU A 102 -26.03 12.18 8.43
N LYS A 103 -25.94 12.47 9.73
CA LYS A 103 -26.86 13.41 10.40
C LYS A 103 -26.73 14.83 9.85
N GLU A 104 -25.50 15.31 9.65
CA GLU A 104 -25.22 16.63 9.05
C GLU A 104 -25.83 16.74 7.65
N VAL A 105 -25.61 15.74 6.78
CA VAL A 105 -26.14 15.73 5.41
C VAL A 105 -27.66 15.69 5.39
N SER A 106 -28.29 14.92 6.28
CA SER A 106 -29.76 14.84 6.38
C SER A 106 -30.42 16.20 6.63
N LEU A 107 -29.76 17.10 7.38
CA LEU A 107 -30.23 18.46 7.64
C LEU A 107 -30.13 19.39 6.42
N CYS A 108 -29.30 19.03 5.43
CA CYS A 108 -29.10 19.81 4.21
C CYS A 108 -29.98 19.37 3.03
N ILE A 109 -30.66 18.22 3.12
CA ILE A 109 -31.55 17.70 2.07
C ILE A 109 -33.01 18.16 2.30
N VAL A 110 -33.20 19.44 2.67
CA VAL A 110 -34.53 20.07 2.80
C VAL A 110 -34.83 20.90 1.56
#